data_AF-I2JB35-F1
#
_entry.id   AF-I2JB35-F1
#
_cell.length_a   1.000
_cell.length_b   1.000
_cell.length_c   1.000
_cell.angle_alpha   90.00
_cell.angle_beta   90.00
_cell.angle_gamma   90.00
#
_symmetry.space_group_name_H-M   'P 1'
#
loop_
_entity.id
_entity.type
_entity.pdbx_description
1 polymer ?
#
loop_
_entity_poly.entity_id
_entity_poly.type
_entity_poly.pdbx_seq_one_letter_code
_entity_poly.pdbx_strand_id
1 'polypeptide(L)'
;MLVIAPENNRELEKVRKLLAILGQSYQVLFTNLETDLGLGEDSLASLLTYTDPSSREGQPLFFNDLPVPDYWEPWTMGITTYIFDGQKRRGNIILRKDIQSRTVEYVEWLGEGDTVLTIEDYNRYGWRSRKRLLEEDGQTYLEIYYNRNQEEVLHHFVKEGYFLYQKKSGRDQLYANEEELRRALFDKALSGQEPLICLDSKVVPLLQELGKEDLIFCSPHQENLGDLQKQVKQILILNYYAPEDRKADFHYVAGLVDPGTITFQTKALIMTASEEVESLAYLVESLPGVDFHVAALTNMGPKLTNLSSIPNLHLHPNCSEESFQELLASCSLYLDLNHGQEVLAASMRAIESG
;
A
#
# COMPACT_ATOMS: atom_id res chain seq x y z
N MET A 1 0.10 3.69 -20.20
CA MET A 1 1.41 3.49 -19.55
C MET A 1 1.29 2.41 -18.50
N LEU A 2 2.35 1.66 -18.21
CA LEU A 2 2.34 0.63 -17.18
C LEU A 2 3.33 0.99 -16.06
N VAL A 3 2.88 0.87 -14.82
CA VAL A 3 3.68 1.04 -13.61
C VAL A 3 3.92 -0.33 -12.99
N ILE A 4 5.18 -0.70 -12.78
CA ILE A 4 5.60 -1.95 -12.16
C ILE A 4 6.02 -1.66 -10.72
N ALA A 5 5.42 -2.33 -9.74
CA ALA A 5 5.66 -2.06 -8.32
C ALA A 5 5.73 -3.36 -7.51
N PRO A 6 6.48 -3.41 -6.39
CA PRO A 6 6.54 -4.63 -5.60
C PRO A 6 5.26 -4.89 -4.81
N GLU A 7 4.64 -3.83 -4.31
CA GLU A 7 3.46 -3.86 -3.46
C GLU A 7 2.81 -2.47 -3.43
N ASN A 8 1.68 -2.35 -2.74
CA ASN A 8 1.08 -1.04 -2.52
C ASN A 8 1.79 -0.31 -1.38
N ASN A 9 2.64 0.65 -1.73
CA ASN A 9 3.45 1.43 -0.80
C ASN A 9 3.34 2.94 -1.07
N ARG A 10 4.00 3.75 -0.25
CA ARG A 10 3.96 5.21 -0.34
C ARG A 10 4.50 5.73 -1.68
N GLU A 11 5.55 5.12 -2.19
CA GLU A 11 6.20 5.49 -3.45
C GLU A 11 5.25 5.28 -4.63
N LEU A 12 4.52 4.16 -4.65
CA LEU A 12 3.49 3.90 -5.65
C LEU A 12 2.37 4.94 -5.54
N GLU A 13 1.84 5.21 -4.35
CA GLU A 13 0.80 6.22 -4.14
C GLU A 13 1.24 7.61 -4.63
N LYS A 14 2.52 7.95 -4.44
CA LYS A 14 3.09 9.18 -4.98
C LYS A 14 3.11 9.20 -6.50
N VAL A 15 3.57 8.13 -7.13
CA VAL A 15 3.55 8.00 -8.60
C VAL A 15 2.10 8.11 -9.12
N ARG A 16 1.13 7.48 -8.46
CA ARG A 16 -0.30 7.60 -8.81
C ARG A 16 -0.78 9.05 -8.79
N LYS A 17 -0.46 9.79 -7.73
CA LYS A 17 -0.81 11.22 -7.61
C LYS A 17 -0.17 12.06 -8.71
N LEU A 18 1.13 11.86 -8.97
CA LEU A 18 1.84 12.57 -10.04
C LEU A 18 1.17 12.33 -11.40
N LEU A 19 0.86 11.08 -11.74
CA LEU A 19 0.22 10.73 -13.00
C LEU A 19 -1.21 11.27 -13.11
N ALA A 20 -1.95 11.30 -12.00
CA ALA A 20 -3.28 11.91 -11.96
C ALA A 20 -3.23 13.41 -12.26
N ILE A 21 -2.30 14.15 -11.64
CA ILE A 21 -2.10 15.59 -11.90
C ILE A 21 -1.71 15.83 -13.36
N LEU A 22 -0.88 14.96 -13.93
CA LEU A 22 -0.46 15.03 -15.34
C LEU A 22 -1.53 14.52 -16.33
N GLY A 23 -2.70 14.09 -15.85
CA GLY A 23 -3.78 13.54 -16.67
C GLY A 23 -3.40 12.26 -17.43
N GLN A 24 -2.42 11.50 -16.93
CA GLN A 24 -1.92 10.29 -17.59
C GLN A 24 -2.70 9.06 -17.15
N SER A 25 -3.22 8.29 -18.10
CA SER A 25 -3.81 6.99 -17.82
C SER A 25 -2.73 5.92 -17.65
N TYR A 26 -2.86 5.12 -16.60
CA TYR A 26 -1.92 4.06 -16.29
C TYR A 26 -2.62 2.80 -15.75
N GLN A 27 -1.91 1.68 -15.87
CA GLN A 27 -2.19 0.44 -15.15
C GLN A 27 -1.03 0.13 -14.21
N VAL A 28 -1.27 -0.70 -13.21
CA VAL A 28 -0.24 -1.16 -12.27
C VAL A 28 -0.10 -2.67 -12.39
N LEU A 29 1.14 -3.14 -12.51
CA LEU A 29 1.51 -4.55 -12.41
C LEU A 29 2.38 -4.74 -11.17
N PHE A 30 1.83 -5.43 -10.17
CA PHE A 30 2.56 -5.86 -9.00
C PHE A 30 3.48 -7.03 -9.32
N THR A 31 4.70 -7.00 -8.79
CA THR A 31 5.70 -8.08 -8.98
C THR A 31 5.51 -9.24 -8.00
N ASN A 32 4.52 -9.13 -7.11
CA ASN A 32 4.14 -10.14 -6.11
C ASN A 32 2.95 -11.01 -6.58
N LEU A 33 2.43 -11.83 -5.67
CA LEU A 33 1.28 -12.72 -5.87
C LEU A 33 0.00 -12.21 -5.17
N GLU A 34 -0.14 -10.90 -4.94
CA GLU A 34 -1.35 -10.32 -4.32
C GLU A 34 -2.60 -10.65 -5.14
N THR A 35 -3.72 -10.86 -4.47
CA THR A 35 -4.99 -11.23 -5.12
C THR A 35 -6.13 -10.28 -4.83
N ASP A 36 -6.00 -9.36 -3.86
CA ASP A 36 -6.98 -8.30 -3.64
C ASP A 36 -6.66 -7.01 -4.42
N LEU A 37 -6.97 -7.01 -5.72
CA LEU A 37 -6.52 -5.97 -6.65
C LEU A 37 -7.67 -5.10 -7.15
N GLY A 38 -7.43 -3.81 -7.28
CA GLY A 38 -8.37 -2.83 -7.83
C GLY A 38 -8.50 -2.88 -9.36
N LEU A 39 -9.30 -1.97 -9.90
CA LEU A 39 -9.39 -1.78 -11.34
C LEU A 39 -8.09 -1.19 -11.88
N GLY A 40 -7.61 -1.72 -13.01
CA GLY A 40 -6.34 -1.32 -13.59
C GLY A 40 -5.10 -1.83 -12.84
N GLU A 41 -5.28 -2.76 -11.90
CA GLU A 41 -4.19 -3.39 -11.14
C GLU A 41 -4.14 -4.90 -11.41
N ASP A 42 -2.96 -5.40 -11.74
CA ASP A 42 -2.67 -6.81 -11.91
C ASP A 42 -1.47 -7.22 -11.05
N SER A 43 -1.32 -8.51 -10.78
CA SER A 43 -0.18 -9.13 -10.10
C SER A 43 0.23 -10.38 -10.89
N LEU A 44 1.32 -11.05 -10.48
CA LEU A 44 1.69 -12.33 -11.10
C LEU A 44 0.57 -13.37 -10.97
N ALA A 45 -0.14 -13.40 -9.84
CA ALA A 45 -1.28 -14.30 -9.65
C ALA A 45 -2.48 -13.90 -10.52
N SER A 46 -2.82 -12.61 -10.59
CA SER A 46 -4.01 -12.17 -11.34
C SER A 46 -3.89 -12.33 -12.84
N LEU A 47 -2.67 -12.22 -13.40
CA LEU A 47 -2.42 -12.53 -14.81
C LEU A 47 -2.83 -13.95 -15.20
N LEU A 48 -2.93 -14.85 -14.22
CA LEU A 48 -3.39 -16.23 -14.39
C LEU A 48 -4.84 -16.45 -13.95
N THR A 49 -5.30 -15.75 -12.90
CA THR A 49 -6.61 -16.02 -12.27
C THR A 49 -7.73 -15.09 -12.72
N TYR A 50 -7.44 -13.84 -13.11
CA TYR A 50 -8.41 -12.81 -13.51
C TYR A 50 -8.61 -12.81 -15.04
N THR A 51 -8.91 -13.98 -15.60
CA THR A 51 -8.96 -14.17 -17.06
C THR A 51 -10.26 -13.70 -17.73
N ASP A 52 -11.26 -13.30 -16.95
CA ASP A 52 -12.57 -12.85 -17.42
C ASP A 52 -12.94 -11.52 -16.76
N PRO A 53 -13.53 -10.54 -17.48
CA PRO A 53 -13.97 -9.27 -16.89
C PRO A 53 -14.83 -9.42 -15.61
N SER A 54 -15.67 -10.46 -15.54
CA SER A 54 -16.49 -10.78 -14.36
C SER A 54 -15.67 -11.11 -13.10
N SER A 55 -14.37 -11.37 -13.24
CA SER A 55 -13.46 -11.57 -12.10
C SER A 55 -13.30 -10.30 -11.27
N ARG A 56 -13.60 -9.14 -11.85
CA ARG A 56 -13.57 -7.80 -11.23
C ARG A 56 -14.96 -7.24 -10.95
N GLU A 57 -15.97 -8.11 -10.93
CA GLU A 57 -17.35 -7.76 -10.59
C GLU A 57 -17.72 -8.35 -9.23
N GLY A 58 -18.53 -7.60 -8.47
CA GLY A 58 -18.99 -7.99 -7.14
C GLY A 58 -18.68 -6.93 -6.10
N GLN A 59 -18.85 -7.31 -4.85
CA GLN A 59 -18.57 -6.49 -3.68
C GLN A 59 -17.93 -7.36 -2.60
N PRO A 60 -17.18 -6.79 -1.64
CA PRO A 60 -16.58 -7.58 -0.58
C PRO A 60 -17.64 -8.41 0.17
N LEU A 61 -17.28 -9.65 0.51
CA LEU A 61 -18.20 -10.61 1.10
C LEU A 61 -18.60 -10.17 2.51
N PHE A 62 -19.90 -10.00 2.78
CA PHE A 62 -20.35 -9.75 4.15
C PHE A 62 -20.18 -11.01 4.98
N PHE A 63 -19.75 -10.89 6.25
CA PHE A 63 -19.34 -12.07 7.03
C PHE A 63 -20.42 -13.15 7.21
N ASN A 64 -21.71 -12.78 7.22
CA ASN A 64 -22.83 -13.74 7.30
C ASN A 64 -23.07 -14.49 5.98
N ASP A 65 -22.58 -13.96 4.85
CA ASP A 65 -22.71 -14.59 3.54
C ASP A 65 -21.54 -15.55 3.24
N LEU A 66 -20.63 -15.72 4.20
CA LEU A 66 -19.51 -16.65 4.09
C LEU A 66 -20.03 -18.09 3.89
N PRO A 67 -19.59 -18.80 2.83
CA PRO A 67 -19.96 -20.19 2.65
C PRO A 67 -19.31 -21.04 3.74
N VAL A 68 -20.14 -21.58 4.63
CA VAL A 68 -19.73 -22.49 5.72
C VAL A 68 -20.51 -23.81 5.60
N PRO A 69 -20.00 -24.91 6.19
CA PRO A 69 -20.75 -26.17 6.27
C PRO A 69 -22.13 -25.99 6.90
N ASP A 70 -23.07 -26.87 6.55
CA ASP A 70 -24.42 -26.83 7.10
C ASP A 70 -24.42 -26.76 8.64
N TYR A 71 -25.30 -25.93 9.19
CA TYR A 71 -25.47 -25.66 10.63
C TYR A 71 -24.30 -24.96 11.33
N TRP A 72 -23.24 -24.60 10.61
CA TRP A 72 -22.18 -23.76 11.17
C TRP A 72 -22.62 -22.30 11.12
N GLU A 73 -22.25 -21.54 12.15
CA GLU A 73 -22.75 -20.20 12.35
C GLU A 73 -21.59 -19.20 12.53
N PRO A 74 -21.53 -18.15 11.69
CA PRO A 74 -20.72 -16.97 11.97
C PRO A 74 -21.32 -16.17 13.13
N TRP A 75 -20.52 -15.82 14.13
CA TRP A 75 -20.91 -15.01 15.28
C TRP A 75 -19.95 -13.83 15.46
N THR A 76 -20.50 -12.64 15.72
CA THR A 76 -19.71 -11.44 16.03
C THR A 76 -19.83 -11.08 17.51
N MET A 77 -18.69 -10.81 18.16
CA MET A 77 -18.60 -10.33 19.54
C MET A 77 -17.83 -9.00 19.56
N GLY A 78 -18.55 -7.89 19.37
CA GLY A 78 -17.93 -6.56 19.25
C GLY A 78 -17.19 -6.41 17.93
N ILE A 79 -15.85 -6.46 17.97
CA ILE A 79 -14.97 -6.33 16.79
C ILE A 79 -14.38 -7.66 16.32
N THR A 80 -14.59 -8.76 17.06
CA THR A 80 -14.12 -10.09 16.66
C THR A 80 -15.26 -10.91 16.08
N THR A 81 -14.94 -11.74 15.08
CA THR A 81 -15.91 -12.60 14.42
C THR A 81 -15.37 -14.03 14.33
N TYR A 82 -16.21 -15.02 14.62
CA TYR A 82 -15.84 -16.44 14.72
C TYR A 82 -16.83 -17.31 13.94
N ILE A 83 -16.43 -18.53 13.65
CA ILE A 83 -17.29 -19.57 13.07
C ILE A 83 -17.45 -20.69 14.10
N PHE A 84 -18.68 -21.11 14.37
CA PHE A 84 -19.00 -22.15 15.35
C PHE A 84 -19.74 -23.33 14.72
N ASP A 85 -19.45 -24.52 15.24
CA ASP A 85 -20.18 -25.77 15.06
C ASP A 85 -20.77 -26.15 16.41
N GLY A 86 -22.02 -25.74 16.65
CA GLY A 86 -22.61 -25.75 17.99
C GLY A 86 -21.79 -24.90 18.97
N GLN A 87 -21.14 -25.54 19.94
CA GLN A 87 -20.28 -24.85 20.92
C GLN A 87 -18.80 -24.85 20.53
N LYS A 88 -18.41 -25.59 19.49
CA LYS A 88 -17.01 -25.72 19.10
C LYS A 88 -16.66 -24.61 18.12
N ARG A 89 -15.66 -23.79 18.47
CA ARG A 89 -15.08 -22.82 17.54
C ARG A 89 -14.34 -23.56 16.43
N ARG A 90 -14.59 -23.17 15.18
CA ARG A 90 -14.03 -23.76 13.96
C ARG A 90 -13.19 -22.80 13.15
N GLY A 91 -13.37 -21.50 13.35
CA GLY A 91 -12.60 -20.50 12.63
C GLY A 91 -12.71 -19.11 13.22
N ASN A 92 -11.80 -18.24 12.79
CA ASN A 92 -11.84 -16.81 13.01
C ASN A 92 -12.10 -16.13 11.66
N ILE A 93 -13.00 -15.15 11.63
CA ILE A 93 -13.21 -14.30 10.46
C ILE A 93 -12.53 -12.96 10.73
N ILE A 94 -11.57 -12.62 9.88
CA ILE A 94 -10.85 -11.37 9.95
C ILE A 94 -11.52 -10.41 8.98
N LEU A 95 -12.00 -9.29 9.52
CA LEU A 95 -12.69 -8.26 8.78
C LEU A 95 -11.69 -7.30 8.15
N ARG A 96 -12.07 -6.74 7.01
CA ARG A 96 -11.35 -5.66 6.35
C ARG A 96 -11.17 -4.46 7.27
N LYS A 97 -10.16 -3.63 6.98
CA LYS A 97 -9.83 -2.40 7.70
C LYS A 97 -11.05 -1.50 8.00
N ASP A 98 -11.99 -1.40 7.06
CA ASP A 98 -13.31 -0.82 7.34
C ASP A 98 -14.20 -1.82 8.09
N ILE A 99 -14.01 -1.89 9.41
CA ILE A 99 -14.73 -2.81 10.30
C ILE A 99 -16.24 -2.53 10.30
N GLN A 100 -16.67 -1.30 9.98
CA GLN A 100 -18.11 -0.94 9.97
C GLN A 100 -18.85 -1.66 8.85
N SER A 101 -18.20 -1.89 7.71
CA SER A 101 -18.77 -2.68 6.61
C SER A 101 -18.97 -4.16 6.96
N ARG A 102 -18.22 -4.67 7.94
CA ARG A 102 -18.19 -6.09 8.36
C ARG A 102 -17.98 -7.06 7.19
N THR A 103 -17.09 -6.68 6.28
CA THR A 103 -16.73 -7.49 5.13
C THR A 103 -15.46 -8.31 5.40
N VAL A 104 -15.40 -9.51 4.85
CA VAL A 104 -14.34 -10.49 5.08
C VAL A 104 -13.07 -10.11 4.31
N GLU A 105 -11.93 -10.14 5.00
CA GLU A 105 -10.60 -10.07 4.40
C GLU A 105 -10.01 -11.48 4.25
N TYR A 106 -9.98 -12.24 5.34
CA TYR A 106 -9.61 -13.65 5.32
C TYR A 106 -10.26 -14.44 6.46
N VAL A 107 -10.25 -15.76 6.33
CA VAL A 107 -10.77 -16.70 7.32
C VAL A 107 -9.67 -17.65 7.76
N GLU A 108 -9.46 -17.77 9.07
CA GLU A 108 -8.58 -18.75 9.68
C GLU A 108 -9.40 -19.96 10.09
N TRP A 109 -9.08 -21.14 9.58
CA TRP A 109 -9.74 -22.39 9.93
C TRP A 109 -8.91 -23.17 10.95
N LEU A 110 -9.57 -23.60 12.02
CA LEU A 110 -8.95 -24.26 13.17
C LEU A 110 -9.00 -25.78 13.05
N GLY A 111 -7.86 -26.41 13.37
CA GLY A 111 -7.73 -27.84 13.58
C GLY A 111 -8.06 -28.26 15.02
N GLU A 112 -7.43 -29.35 15.48
CA GLU A 112 -7.46 -29.72 16.89
C GLU A 112 -6.60 -28.77 17.73
N GLY A 113 -7.02 -28.51 18.97
CA GLY A 113 -6.25 -27.65 19.89
C GLY A 113 -6.24 -26.15 19.54
N ASP A 114 -7.17 -25.67 18.71
CA ASP A 114 -7.25 -24.28 18.22
C ASP A 114 -6.06 -23.82 17.35
N THR A 115 -5.31 -24.77 16.78
CA THR A 115 -4.24 -24.47 15.81
C THR A 115 -4.82 -24.04 14.48
N VAL A 116 -4.33 -22.95 13.90
CA VAL A 116 -4.72 -22.51 12.54
C VAL A 116 -4.01 -23.39 11.52
N LEU A 117 -4.78 -24.17 10.74
CA LEU A 117 -4.24 -25.08 9.72
C LEU A 117 -4.44 -24.56 8.30
N THR A 118 -5.38 -23.63 8.12
CA THR A 118 -5.72 -23.10 6.80
C THR A 118 -6.14 -21.65 6.92
N ILE A 119 -5.69 -20.83 5.97
CA ILE A 119 -6.17 -19.46 5.81
C ILE A 119 -6.76 -19.31 4.41
N GLU A 120 -7.96 -18.74 4.31
CA GLU A 120 -8.63 -18.46 3.04
C GLU A 120 -8.79 -16.95 2.86
N ASP A 121 -8.12 -16.40 1.85
CA ASP A 121 -8.17 -14.97 1.54
C ASP A 121 -9.32 -14.67 0.58
N TYR A 122 -10.07 -13.60 0.86
CA TYR A 122 -11.21 -13.13 0.07
C TYR A 122 -10.92 -11.73 -0.48
N ASN A 123 -11.05 -11.58 -1.79
CA ASN A 123 -10.78 -10.30 -2.44
C ASN A 123 -11.96 -9.33 -2.36
N ARG A 124 -11.74 -8.09 -2.82
CA ARG A 124 -12.75 -7.02 -2.85
C ARG A 124 -13.97 -7.29 -3.75
N TYR A 125 -13.94 -8.37 -4.52
CA TYR A 125 -15.05 -8.78 -5.40
C TYR A 125 -15.88 -9.91 -4.77
N GLY A 126 -15.55 -10.32 -3.54
CA GLY A 126 -16.39 -11.20 -2.72
C GLY A 126 -16.19 -12.68 -2.96
N TRP A 127 -15.04 -13.09 -3.51
CA TRP A 127 -14.73 -14.51 -3.73
C TRP A 127 -13.37 -14.90 -3.17
N ARG A 128 -13.23 -16.18 -2.79
CA ARG A 128 -11.99 -16.74 -2.24
C ARG A 128 -10.94 -16.82 -3.35
N SER A 129 -9.88 -16.04 -3.21
CA SER A 129 -8.84 -15.91 -4.23
C SER A 129 -7.59 -16.73 -3.94
N ARG A 130 -7.30 -17.00 -2.67
CA ARG A 130 -6.16 -17.80 -2.25
C ARG A 130 -6.51 -18.64 -1.02
N LYS A 131 -5.91 -19.84 -0.95
CA LYS A 131 -5.92 -20.71 0.22
C LYS A 131 -4.48 -21.03 0.61
N ARG A 132 -4.12 -20.81 1.87
CA ARG A 132 -2.82 -21.11 2.46
C ARG A 132 -2.98 -22.30 3.39
N LEU A 133 -2.16 -23.33 3.22
CA LEU A 133 -2.09 -24.48 4.12
C LEU A 133 -0.86 -24.34 5.01
N LEU A 134 -1.08 -24.46 6.32
CA LEU A 134 -0.08 -24.20 7.35
C LEU A 134 0.36 -25.50 8.03
N GLU A 135 1.61 -25.53 8.48
CA GLU A 135 2.08 -26.50 9.45
C GLU A 135 1.64 -26.13 10.88
N GLU A 136 1.86 -27.04 11.83
CA GLU A 136 1.49 -26.81 13.24
C GLU A 136 2.21 -25.62 13.88
N ASP A 137 3.37 -25.22 13.35
CA ASP A 137 4.13 -24.04 13.79
C ASP A 137 3.64 -22.72 13.15
N GLY A 138 2.63 -22.78 12.29
CA GLY A 138 2.04 -21.65 11.59
C GLY A 138 2.72 -21.28 10.26
N GLN A 139 3.79 -21.97 9.85
CA GLN A 139 4.43 -21.71 8.56
C GLN A 139 3.58 -22.23 7.41
N THR A 140 3.39 -21.41 6.37
CA THR A 140 2.69 -21.85 5.15
C THR A 140 3.60 -22.77 4.33
N TYR A 141 3.12 -23.96 3.98
CA TYR A 141 3.85 -24.90 3.12
C TYR A 141 3.29 -24.95 1.69
N LEU A 142 2.01 -24.62 1.50
CA LEU A 142 1.36 -24.60 0.18
C LEU A 142 0.39 -23.42 0.08
N GLU A 143 0.48 -22.67 -1.01
CA GLU A 143 -0.54 -21.69 -1.41
C GLU A 143 -1.24 -22.16 -2.69
N ILE A 144 -2.57 -22.05 -2.72
CA ILE A 144 -3.42 -22.42 -3.85
C ILE A 144 -4.20 -21.18 -4.26
N TYR A 145 -4.07 -20.78 -5.52
CA TYR A 145 -4.71 -19.60 -6.09
C TYR A 145 -5.88 -20.02 -6.99
N TYR A 146 -7.01 -19.36 -6.82
CA TYR A 146 -8.26 -19.70 -7.49
C TYR A 146 -8.66 -18.63 -8.50
N ASN A 147 -9.42 -19.03 -9.51
CA ASN A 147 -10.17 -18.08 -10.34
C ASN A 147 -11.58 -17.83 -9.77
N ARG A 148 -12.34 -16.95 -10.45
CA ARG A 148 -13.71 -16.60 -10.06
C ARG A 148 -14.65 -17.81 -9.92
N ASN A 149 -14.45 -18.84 -10.74
CA ASN A 149 -15.25 -20.07 -10.75
C ASN A 149 -14.83 -21.08 -9.67
N GLN A 150 -13.88 -20.71 -8.80
CA GLN A 150 -13.31 -21.56 -7.75
C GLN A 150 -12.54 -22.78 -8.29
N GLU A 151 -12.01 -22.68 -9.51
CA GLU A 151 -11.04 -23.64 -10.05
C GLU A 151 -9.64 -23.29 -9.52
N GLU A 152 -8.86 -24.30 -9.14
CA GLU A 152 -7.45 -24.15 -8.81
C GLU A 152 -6.66 -23.80 -10.07
N VAL A 153 -5.78 -22.79 -9.99
CA VAL A 153 -5.05 -22.26 -11.15
C VAL A 153 -3.54 -22.31 -10.93
N LEU A 154 -3.07 -21.90 -9.76
CA LEU A 154 -1.63 -21.85 -9.46
C LEU A 154 -1.40 -22.41 -8.07
N HIS A 155 -0.46 -23.35 -7.95
CA HIS A 155 0.02 -23.86 -6.66
C HIS A 155 1.44 -23.37 -6.44
N HIS A 156 1.74 -22.87 -5.25
CA HIS A 156 3.06 -22.47 -4.82
C HIS A 156 3.49 -23.34 -3.64
N PHE A 157 4.43 -24.24 -3.88
CA PHE A 157 5.02 -25.11 -2.86
C PHE A 157 6.10 -24.30 -2.14
N VAL A 158 5.71 -23.62 -1.05
CA VAL A 158 6.48 -22.51 -0.46
C VAL A 158 7.87 -22.96 0.01
N LYS A 159 7.97 -24.16 0.59
CA LYS A 159 9.24 -24.66 1.14
C LYS A 159 10.23 -25.05 0.03
N GLU A 160 9.72 -25.65 -1.04
CA GLU A 160 10.51 -26.06 -2.18
C GLU A 160 10.73 -24.93 -3.20
N GLY A 161 9.91 -23.88 -3.15
CA GLY A 161 10.00 -22.67 -3.95
C GLY A 161 9.47 -22.77 -5.38
N TYR A 162 8.89 -23.91 -5.78
CA TYR A 162 8.41 -24.12 -7.16
C TYR A 162 6.90 -23.87 -7.29
N PHE A 163 6.47 -23.66 -8.53
CA PHE A 163 5.09 -23.38 -8.88
C PHE A 163 4.55 -24.41 -9.88
N LEU A 164 3.29 -24.81 -9.69
CA LEU A 164 2.54 -25.61 -10.64
C LEU A 164 1.36 -24.77 -11.17
N TYR A 165 1.42 -24.40 -12.45
CA TYR A 165 0.34 -23.71 -13.14
C TYR A 165 -0.57 -24.72 -13.86
N GLN A 166 -1.80 -24.82 -13.37
CA GLN A 166 -2.86 -25.65 -13.93
C GLN A 166 -3.59 -24.89 -15.04
N LYS A 167 -3.35 -25.28 -16.29
CA LYS A 167 -3.94 -24.62 -17.46
C LYS A 167 -5.37 -25.08 -17.64
N LYS A 168 -6.23 -24.20 -18.18
CA LYS A 168 -7.59 -24.56 -18.61
C LYS A 168 -7.62 -25.72 -19.62
N SER A 169 -6.54 -25.90 -20.38
CA SER A 169 -6.39 -26.99 -21.33
C SER A 169 -4.92 -27.36 -21.53
N GLY A 170 -4.65 -28.64 -21.79
CA GLY A 170 -3.31 -29.16 -22.03
C GLY A 170 -2.67 -29.69 -20.76
N ARG A 171 -1.34 -29.78 -20.75
CA ARG A 171 -0.57 -30.21 -19.57
C ARG A 171 -0.27 -29.03 -18.67
N ASP A 172 -0.28 -29.29 -17.37
CA ASP A 172 0.20 -28.36 -16.37
C ASP A 172 1.65 -27.95 -16.65
N GLN A 173 2.00 -26.74 -16.22
CA GLN A 173 3.32 -26.18 -16.39
C GLN A 173 3.98 -25.99 -15.03
N LEU A 174 5.18 -26.54 -14.89
CA LEU A 174 6.02 -26.34 -13.72
C LEU A 174 6.94 -25.14 -13.96
N TYR A 175 7.08 -24.28 -12.96
CA TYR A 175 8.14 -23.28 -12.87
C TYR A 175 9.01 -23.62 -11.66
N ALA A 176 10.33 -23.70 -11.84
CA ALA A 176 11.22 -24.13 -10.78
C ALA A 176 11.33 -23.13 -9.62
N ASN A 177 11.01 -21.86 -9.88
CA ASN A 177 11.07 -20.76 -8.93
C ASN A 177 10.24 -19.55 -9.39
N GLU A 178 10.18 -18.52 -8.56
CA GLU A 178 9.45 -17.28 -8.84
C GLU A 178 10.05 -16.50 -10.02
N GLU A 179 11.37 -16.53 -10.23
CA GLU A 179 12.02 -15.86 -11.37
C GLU A 179 11.57 -16.44 -12.71
N GLU A 180 11.45 -17.76 -12.82
CA GLU A 180 10.93 -18.42 -14.02
C GLU A 180 9.46 -18.08 -14.27
N LEU A 181 8.63 -18.11 -13.22
CA LEU A 181 7.23 -17.69 -13.29
C LEU A 181 7.13 -16.23 -13.77
N ARG A 182 7.88 -15.33 -13.13
CA ARG A 182 7.88 -13.89 -13.43
C ARG A 182 8.29 -13.62 -14.86
N ARG A 183 9.38 -14.24 -15.34
CA ARG A 183 9.83 -14.12 -16.73
C ARG A 183 8.75 -14.53 -17.72
N ALA A 184 8.13 -15.69 -17.51
CA ALA A 184 7.09 -16.20 -18.41
C ALA A 184 5.85 -15.30 -18.45
N LEU A 185 5.47 -14.72 -17.31
CA LEU A 185 4.33 -13.81 -17.22
C LEU A 185 4.64 -12.42 -17.78
N PHE A 186 5.84 -11.88 -17.52
CA PHE A 186 6.27 -10.56 -18.01
C PHE A 186 6.41 -10.53 -19.53
N ASP A 187 6.99 -11.57 -20.13
CA ASP A 187 7.10 -11.68 -21.59
C ASP A 187 5.73 -11.52 -22.28
N LYS A 188 4.69 -12.13 -21.69
CA LYS A 188 3.32 -12.02 -22.18
C LYS A 188 2.67 -10.67 -21.84
N ALA A 189 2.78 -10.21 -20.60
CA ALA A 189 2.05 -9.04 -20.09
C ALA A 189 2.61 -7.71 -20.61
N LEU A 190 3.91 -7.64 -20.89
CA LEU A 190 4.60 -6.40 -21.27
C LEU A 190 4.67 -6.18 -22.80
N SER A 191 4.09 -7.07 -23.60
CA SER A 191 4.10 -6.95 -25.05
C SER A 191 3.40 -5.66 -25.52
N GLY A 192 4.13 -4.78 -26.21
CA GLY A 192 3.65 -3.47 -26.67
C GLY A 192 3.43 -2.42 -25.57
N GLN A 193 3.84 -2.68 -24.33
CA GLN A 193 3.69 -1.76 -23.21
C GLN A 193 4.97 -0.95 -22.99
N GLU A 194 5.06 0.23 -23.62
CA GLU A 194 6.12 1.22 -23.37
C GLU A 194 5.55 2.66 -23.46
N PRO A 195 6.05 3.62 -22.67
CA PRO A 195 7.11 3.50 -21.67
C PRO A 195 6.67 2.80 -20.38
N LEU A 196 7.65 2.28 -19.62
CA LEU A 196 7.45 1.63 -18.33
C LEU A 196 7.98 2.50 -17.19
N ILE A 197 7.20 2.61 -16.11
CA ILE A 197 7.68 3.13 -14.82
C ILE A 197 7.90 1.94 -13.90
N CYS A 198 9.07 1.81 -13.27
CA CYS A 198 9.37 0.71 -12.37
C CYS A 198 9.80 1.24 -11.00
N LEU A 199 9.19 0.69 -9.94
CA LEU A 199 9.53 0.93 -8.55
C LEU A 199 10.22 -0.27 -7.89
N ASP A 200 10.33 -1.40 -8.58
CA ASP A 200 10.98 -2.61 -8.08
C ASP A 200 12.35 -2.80 -8.75
N SER A 201 13.41 -2.50 -8.01
CA SER A 201 14.78 -2.64 -8.52
C SER A 201 15.14 -4.09 -8.87
N LYS A 202 14.49 -5.08 -8.24
CA LYS A 202 14.79 -6.51 -8.45
C LYS A 202 14.43 -6.99 -9.84
N VAL A 203 13.44 -6.37 -10.48
CA VAL A 203 12.96 -6.78 -11.81
C VAL A 203 13.61 -6.00 -12.96
N VAL A 204 14.36 -4.94 -12.67
CA VAL A 204 15.04 -4.14 -13.72
C VAL A 204 15.93 -4.99 -14.64
N PRO A 205 16.78 -5.91 -14.13
CA PRO A 205 17.60 -6.76 -15.00
C PRO A 205 16.74 -7.63 -15.94
N LEU A 206 15.66 -8.22 -15.41
CA LEU A 206 14.73 -9.03 -16.20
C LEU A 206 14.05 -8.19 -17.30
N LEU A 207 13.64 -6.96 -17.00
CA LEU A 207 13.03 -6.06 -17.98
C LEU A 207 13.99 -5.73 -19.12
N GLN A 208 15.27 -5.51 -18.82
CA GLN A 208 16.31 -5.30 -19.83
C GLN A 208 16.51 -6.54 -20.71
N GLU A 209 16.54 -7.74 -20.13
CA GLU A 209 16.64 -8.98 -20.90
C GLU A 209 15.43 -9.22 -21.82
N LEU A 210 14.25 -8.72 -21.43
CA LEU A 210 13.03 -8.72 -22.26
C LEU A 210 13.00 -7.58 -23.29
N GLY A 211 14.10 -6.82 -23.43
CA GLY A 211 14.24 -5.74 -24.41
C GLY A 211 13.40 -4.49 -24.09
N LYS A 212 13.06 -4.26 -22.81
CA LYS A 212 12.32 -3.07 -22.37
C LYS A 212 13.28 -1.92 -22.09
N GLU A 213 13.61 -1.18 -23.15
CA GLU A 213 14.60 -0.11 -23.11
C GLU A 213 14.01 1.24 -22.66
N ASP A 214 12.72 1.51 -22.90
CA ASP A 214 12.06 2.74 -22.44
C ASP A 214 11.55 2.60 -20.99
N LEU A 215 12.51 2.45 -20.08
CA LEU A 215 12.30 2.17 -18.66
C LEU A 215 12.73 3.35 -17.79
N ILE A 216 11.80 3.90 -17.02
CA ILE A 216 12.06 4.90 -15.97
C ILE A 216 12.02 4.21 -14.62
N PHE A 217 13.09 4.32 -13.85
CA PHE A 217 13.13 3.76 -12.49
C PHE A 217 12.88 4.85 -11.45
N CYS A 218 11.92 4.61 -10.55
CA CYS A 218 11.60 5.49 -9.44
C CYS A 218 12.20 4.93 -8.15
N SER A 219 12.94 5.77 -7.42
CA SER A 219 13.54 5.41 -6.13
C SER A 219 13.20 6.47 -5.09
N PRO A 220 12.91 6.10 -3.82
CA PRO A 220 12.85 7.08 -2.74
C PRO A 220 14.23 7.71 -2.46
N HIS A 221 15.32 7.01 -2.74
CA HIS A 221 16.67 7.37 -2.31
C HIS A 221 17.66 7.47 -3.47
N GLN A 222 18.67 8.34 -3.36
CA GLN A 222 19.68 8.55 -4.41
C GLN A 222 20.95 7.70 -4.25
N GLU A 223 21.03 6.93 -3.17
CA GLU A 223 22.18 6.09 -2.81
C GLU A 223 22.14 4.75 -3.56
N ASN A 224 23.32 4.21 -3.90
CA ASN A 224 23.49 2.87 -4.49
C ASN A 224 22.76 2.59 -5.82
N LEU A 225 22.51 3.62 -6.64
CA LEU A 225 21.80 3.47 -7.93
C LEU A 225 22.71 3.32 -9.16
N GLY A 226 24.03 3.24 -8.99
CA GLY A 226 24.98 3.29 -10.11
C GLY A 226 24.85 2.15 -11.12
N ASP A 227 24.46 0.95 -10.69
CA ASP A 227 24.23 -0.18 -11.59
C ASP A 227 22.86 -0.12 -12.27
N LEU A 228 21.85 0.41 -11.58
CA LEU A 228 20.52 0.63 -12.15
C LEU A 228 20.55 1.75 -13.20
N GLN A 229 21.33 2.81 -12.98
CA GLN A 229 21.49 3.93 -13.91
C GLN A 229 21.96 3.49 -15.30
N LYS A 230 22.74 2.41 -15.40
CA LYS A 230 23.21 1.85 -16.67
C LYS A 230 22.15 1.01 -17.41
N GLN A 231 21.09 0.63 -16.71
CA GLN A 231 20.05 -0.30 -17.16
C GLN A 231 18.71 0.39 -17.42
N VAL A 232 18.60 1.70 -17.17
CA VAL A 232 17.34 2.43 -17.28
C VAL A 232 17.58 3.72 -18.02
N LYS A 233 16.57 4.20 -18.73
CA LYS A 233 16.64 5.44 -19.49
C LYS A 233 16.79 6.66 -18.58
N GLN A 234 16.11 6.63 -17.44
CA GLN A 234 16.09 7.74 -16.49
C GLN A 234 15.79 7.24 -15.08
N ILE A 235 16.33 7.93 -14.08
CA ILE A 235 16.02 7.72 -12.67
C ILE A 235 15.28 8.93 -12.12
N LEU A 236 14.13 8.67 -11.49
CA LEU A 236 13.34 9.63 -10.74
C LEU A 236 13.51 9.39 -9.23
N ILE A 237 14.03 10.39 -8.52
CA ILE A 237 14.13 10.38 -7.06
C ILE A 237 12.87 11.02 -6.48
N LEU A 238 12.17 10.23 -5.67
CA LEU A 238 10.88 10.61 -5.11
C LEU A 238 11.01 11.37 -3.79
N ASN A 239 12.11 11.28 -3.04
CA ASN A 239 12.28 12.12 -1.85
C ASN A 239 12.85 13.51 -2.16
N TYR A 240 12.63 14.41 -1.22
CA TYR A 240 13.28 15.71 -1.22
C TYR A 240 14.77 15.58 -0.85
N TYR A 241 15.60 16.25 -1.63
CA TYR A 241 17.01 16.53 -1.33
C TYR A 241 17.25 18.02 -1.58
N ALA A 242 18.04 18.65 -0.72
CA ALA A 242 18.47 20.04 -0.92
C ALA A 242 19.24 20.15 -2.24
N PRO A 243 19.11 21.25 -3.01
CA PRO A 243 19.74 21.39 -4.32
C PRO A 243 21.24 21.04 -4.37
N GLU A 244 21.99 21.37 -3.33
CA GLU A 244 23.41 21.10 -3.14
C GLU A 244 23.75 19.61 -2.98
N ASP A 245 22.81 18.81 -2.47
CA ASP A 245 22.97 17.37 -2.23
C ASP A 245 22.52 16.51 -3.43
N ARG A 246 21.94 17.14 -4.46
CA ARG A 246 21.41 16.45 -5.63
C ARG A 246 22.54 16.00 -6.56
N LYS A 247 22.44 14.77 -7.02
CA LYS A 247 23.28 14.20 -8.08
C LYS A 247 22.75 14.64 -9.45
N ALA A 248 23.65 15.15 -10.29
CA ALA A 248 23.30 15.74 -11.58
C ALA A 248 22.61 14.77 -12.55
N ASP A 249 22.88 13.48 -12.44
CA ASP A 249 22.35 12.46 -13.35
C ASP A 249 20.92 12.00 -13.03
N PHE A 250 20.34 12.48 -11.91
CA PHE A 250 19.02 12.07 -11.46
C PHE A 250 18.03 13.24 -11.53
N HIS A 251 16.76 12.89 -11.69
CA HIS A 251 15.67 13.85 -11.68
C HIS A 251 14.90 13.76 -10.37
N TYR A 252 14.68 14.88 -9.70
CA TYR A 252 14.08 14.91 -8.37
C TYR A 252 12.64 15.40 -8.47
N VAL A 253 11.69 14.55 -8.07
CA VAL A 253 10.25 14.84 -8.07
C VAL A 253 9.71 14.56 -6.67
N ALA A 254 10.03 15.48 -5.76
CA ALA A 254 9.59 15.44 -4.37
C ALA A 254 8.09 15.72 -4.21
N GLY A 255 7.46 16.38 -5.17
CA GLY A 255 6.04 16.73 -5.15
C GLY A 255 5.67 17.39 -6.47
N LEU A 256 4.37 17.46 -6.73
CA LEU A 256 3.83 18.22 -7.85
C LEU A 256 2.52 18.84 -7.38
N VAL A 257 2.40 20.14 -7.56
CA VAL A 257 1.20 20.91 -7.24
C VAL A 257 0.86 21.82 -8.40
N ASP A 258 -0.43 21.99 -8.65
CA ASP A 258 -0.92 22.97 -9.62
C ASP A 258 -0.89 24.36 -8.96
N PRO A 259 -0.03 25.30 -9.40
CA PRO A 259 0.06 26.63 -8.82
C PRO A 259 -1.26 27.40 -8.84
N GLY A 260 -2.16 27.08 -9.79
CA GLY A 260 -3.48 27.71 -9.89
C GLY A 260 -4.45 27.28 -8.79
N THR A 261 -4.14 26.21 -8.05
CA THR A 261 -4.97 25.67 -6.98
C THR A 261 -4.52 26.12 -5.58
N ILE A 262 -3.29 26.63 -5.46
CA ILE A 262 -2.73 27.06 -4.17
C ILE A 262 -3.07 28.53 -3.93
N THR A 263 -3.91 28.78 -2.93
CA THR A 263 -4.09 30.13 -2.38
C THR A 263 -3.33 30.22 -1.08
N PHE A 264 -2.35 31.12 -1.00
CA PHE A 264 -1.57 31.31 0.21
C PHE A 264 -2.47 31.76 1.37
N GLN A 265 -2.42 31.03 2.48
CA GLN A 265 -3.02 31.37 3.76
C GLN A 265 -1.92 31.59 4.78
N THR A 266 -2.08 32.59 5.66
CA THR A 266 -1.17 32.85 6.78
C THR A 266 -1.41 31.86 7.92
N LYS A 267 -1.34 30.56 7.61
CA LYS A 267 -1.54 29.45 8.54
C LYS A 267 -0.35 28.53 8.50
N ALA A 268 0.21 28.23 9.68
CA ALA A 268 1.37 27.39 9.86
C ALA A 268 1.01 26.09 10.58
N LEU A 269 1.48 24.96 10.05
CA LEU A 269 1.32 23.65 10.64
C LEU A 269 2.63 23.17 11.28
N ILE A 270 2.52 22.59 12.46
CA ILE A 270 3.59 21.88 13.17
C ILE A 270 3.04 20.52 13.58
N MET A 271 3.67 19.42 13.14
CA MET A 271 3.40 18.09 13.66
C MET A 271 4.45 17.73 14.72
N THR A 272 4.04 17.29 15.90
CA THR A 272 4.96 16.99 17.00
C THR A 272 4.70 15.64 17.67
N ALA A 273 5.77 14.97 18.08
CA ALA A 273 5.73 13.78 18.94
C ALA A 273 5.89 14.12 20.43
N SER A 274 6.18 15.39 20.76
CA SER A 274 6.52 15.81 22.10
C SER A 274 5.91 17.18 22.45
N GLU A 275 5.94 17.54 23.72
CA GLU A 275 5.57 18.88 24.15
C GLU A 275 6.68 19.92 23.96
N GLU A 276 7.86 19.50 23.49
CA GLU A 276 8.98 20.38 23.15
C GLU A 276 8.88 20.80 21.69
N VAL A 277 8.29 21.98 21.47
CA VAL A 277 8.26 22.66 20.17
C VAL A 277 9.13 23.90 20.28
N GLU A 278 10.21 23.93 19.49
CA GLU A 278 11.26 24.94 19.61
C GLU A 278 10.70 26.35 19.43
N SER A 279 10.93 27.20 20.44
CA SER A 279 10.56 28.62 20.43
C SER A 279 9.09 28.93 20.11
N LEU A 280 8.14 27.99 20.30
CA LEU A 280 6.73 28.17 19.94
C LEU A 280 6.09 29.40 20.61
N ALA A 281 6.28 29.58 21.92
CA ALA A 281 5.72 30.70 22.67
C ALA A 281 6.18 32.06 22.12
N TYR A 282 7.45 32.17 21.75
CA TYR A 282 8.00 33.38 21.15
C TYR A 282 7.40 33.64 19.76
N LEU A 283 7.24 32.60 18.93
CA LEU A 283 6.72 32.73 17.57
C LEU A 283 5.25 33.18 17.56
N VAL A 284 4.40 32.56 18.39
CA VAL A 284 2.96 32.89 18.44
C VAL A 284 2.73 34.33 18.92
N GLU A 285 3.55 34.83 19.86
CA GLU A 285 3.49 36.22 20.33
C GLU A 285 4.06 37.22 19.31
N SER A 286 5.14 36.85 18.63
CA SER A 286 5.84 37.73 17.68
C SER A 286 5.12 37.85 16.33
N LEU A 287 4.29 36.87 15.97
CA LEU A 287 3.61 36.77 14.68
C LEU A 287 2.08 36.64 14.86
N PRO A 288 1.40 37.64 15.43
CA PRO A 288 -0.04 37.57 15.72
C PRO A 288 -0.94 37.49 14.47
N GLY A 289 -0.38 37.75 13.28
CA GLY A 289 -1.08 37.61 12.00
C GLY A 289 -0.97 36.22 11.36
N VAL A 290 -0.30 35.27 12.02
CA VAL A 290 -0.17 33.88 11.58
C VAL A 290 -0.96 32.99 12.55
N ASP A 291 -1.85 32.17 12.01
CA ASP A 291 -2.53 31.13 12.80
C ASP A 291 -1.62 29.89 12.87
N PHE A 292 -1.22 29.51 14.07
CA PHE A 292 -0.36 28.35 14.32
C PHE A 292 -1.22 27.15 14.70
N HIS A 293 -1.15 26.08 13.89
CA HIS A 293 -1.79 24.80 14.14
C HIS A 293 -0.72 23.80 14.61
N VAL A 294 -0.80 23.37 15.86
CA VAL A 294 0.09 22.32 16.41
C VAL A 294 -0.71 21.05 16.57
N ALA A 295 -0.28 19.96 15.93
CA ALA A 295 -0.96 18.68 15.94
C ALA A 295 -0.08 17.57 16.55
N ALA A 296 -0.72 16.63 17.25
CA ALA A 296 -0.06 15.47 17.84
C ALA A 296 -0.99 14.24 17.78
N LEU A 297 -0.42 13.04 17.60
CA LEU A 297 -1.18 11.78 17.62
C LEU A 297 -1.69 11.40 19.01
N THR A 298 -1.17 12.06 20.04
CA THR A 298 -1.43 11.79 21.44
C THR A 298 -2.04 12.99 22.14
N ASN A 299 -2.39 12.83 23.41
CA ASN A 299 -2.67 13.95 24.28
C ASN A 299 -1.44 14.87 24.38
N MET A 300 -1.69 16.17 24.48
CA MET A 300 -0.65 17.19 24.62
C MET A 300 -0.32 17.46 26.08
N GLY A 301 0.97 17.66 26.35
CA GLY A 301 1.45 17.98 27.69
C GLY A 301 1.28 19.46 28.09
N PRO A 302 1.51 19.79 29.37
CA PRO A 302 1.28 21.14 29.92
C PRO A 302 2.04 22.25 29.20
N LYS A 303 3.23 21.98 28.64
CA LYS A 303 3.99 23.03 27.93
C LYS A 303 3.23 23.60 26.73
N LEU A 304 2.46 22.76 26.04
CA LEU A 304 1.61 23.18 24.93
C LEU A 304 0.26 23.67 25.43
N THR A 305 -0.41 22.92 26.31
CA THR A 305 -1.79 23.25 26.72
C THR A 305 -1.89 24.54 27.54
N ASN A 306 -0.82 24.93 28.25
CA ASN A 306 -0.75 26.23 28.94
C ASN A 306 -0.74 27.43 27.98
N LEU A 307 -0.40 27.23 26.70
CA LEU A 307 -0.43 28.27 25.67
C LEU A 307 -1.79 28.39 24.97
N SER A 308 -2.77 27.52 25.30
CA SER A 308 -4.08 27.47 24.63
C SER A 308 -4.94 28.74 24.74
N SER A 309 -4.58 29.67 25.62
CA SER A 309 -5.23 30.98 25.75
C SER A 309 -4.81 31.98 24.66
N ILE A 310 -3.75 31.69 23.91
CA ILE A 310 -3.23 32.55 22.85
C ILE A 310 -4.15 32.47 21.61
N PRO A 311 -4.75 33.58 21.14
CA PRO A 311 -5.80 33.53 20.12
C PRO A 311 -5.42 32.93 18.77
N ASN A 312 -4.15 33.09 18.35
CA ASN A 312 -3.62 32.61 17.08
C ASN A 312 -2.90 31.25 17.22
N LEU A 313 -3.16 30.50 18.30
CA LEU A 313 -2.65 29.15 18.50
C LEU A 313 -3.81 28.15 18.59
N HIS A 314 -3.78 27.13 17.74
CA HIS A 314 -4.75 26.05 17.66
C HIS A 314 -4.08 24.71 17.93
N LEU A 315 -4.48 24.04 19.00
CA LEU A 315 -3.94 22.75 19.42
C LEU A 315 -4.87 21.61 18.99
N HIS A 316 -4.30 20.60 18.34
CA HIS A 316 -5.00 19.42 17.81
C HIS A 316 -4.46 18.13 18.45
N PRO A 317 -4.83 17.82 19.71
CA PRO A 317 -4.47 16.56 20.36
C PRO A 317 -5.24 15.38 19.76
N ASN A 318 -4.65 14.18 19.78
CA ASN A 318 -5.22 12.96 19.18
C ASN A 318 -5.63 13.17 17.71
N CYS A 319 -4.80 13.90 16.97
CA CYS A 319 -5.02 14.20 15.56
C CYS A 319 -5.07 12.90 14.75
N SER A 320 -6.18 12.69 14.04
CA SER A 320 -6.34 11.57 13.13
C SER A 320 -5.58 11.82 11.83
N GLU A 321 -5.35 10.77 11.05
CA GLU A 321 -4.78 10.90 9.70
C GLU A 321 -5.64 11.81 8.81
N GLU A 322 -6.97 11.73 8.91
CA GLU A 322 -7.91 12.58 8.17
C GLU A 322 -7.76 14.06 8.57
N SER A 323 -7.76 14.36 9.87
CA SER A 323 -7.56 15.73 10.35
C SER A 323 -6.19 16.27 9.99
N PHE A 324 -5.14 15.44 9.97
CA PHE A 324 -3.82 15.85 9.52
C PHE A 324 -3.79 16.21 8.03
N GLN A 325 -4.52 15.48 7.18
CA GLN A 325 -4.66 15.81 5.75
C GLN A 325 -5.42 17.13 5.54
N GLU A 326 -6.47 17.40 6.33
CA GLU A 326 -7.19 18.68 6.30
C GLU A 326 -6.31 19.85 6.73
N LEU A 327 -5.46 19.65 7.74
CA LEU A 327 -4.48 20.64 8.17
C LEU A 327 -3.44 20.91 7.08
N LEU A 328 -2.90 19.87 6.45
CA LEU A 328 -1.97 20.01 5.31
C LEU A 328 -2.60 20.79 4.15
N ALA A 329 -3.87 20.54 3.84
CA ALA A 329 -4.58 21.24 2.76
C ALA A 329 -4.93 22.70 3.10
N SER A 330 -5.06 23.04 4.38
CA SER A 330 -5.48 24.38 4.84
C SER A 330 -4.33 25.30 5.25
N CYS A 331 -3.14 24.75 5.52
CA CYS A 331 -1.95 25.52 5.88
C CYS A 331 -1.03 25.72 4.67
N SER A 332 -0.43 26.90 4.55
CA SER A 332 0.56 27.20 3.49
C SER A 332 1.99 27.23 4.01
N LEU A 333 2.18 27.05 5.31
CA LEU A 333 3.48 26.99 5.95
C LEU A 333 3.55 25.70 6.77
N TYR A 334 4.67 24.98 6.67
CA TYR A 334 5.01 23.90 7.58
C TYR A 334 6.29 24.28 8.31
N LEU A 335 6.27 24.24 9.63
CA LEU A 335 7.41 24.61 10.47
C LEU A 335 7.93 23.35 11.17
N ASP A 336 9.11 22.89 10.75
CA ASP A 336 9.78 21.76 11.40
C ASP A 336 10.51 22.23 12.67
N LEU A 337 9.74 22.33 13.76
CA LEU A 337 10.18 22.80 15.08
C LEU A 337 10.07 21.72 16.16
N ASN A 338 9.78 20.48 15.75
CA ASN A 338 9.62 19.34 16.65
C ASN A 338 10.98 18.84 17.12
N HIS A 339 11.17 18.65 18.43
CA HIS A 339 12.37 18.01 18.99
C HIS A 339 12.26 16.48 19.10
N GLY A 340 11.06 15.94 18.94
CA GLY A 340 10.80 14.51 19.01
C GLY A 340 11.18 13.78 17.71
N GLN A 341 10.79 12.50 17.65
CA GLN A 341 10.87 11.75 16.40
C GLN A 341 9.92 12.36 15.36
N GLU A 342 10.29 12.24 14.09
CA GLU A 342 9.44 12.61 12.95
C GLU A 342 8.11 11.85 13.03
N VAL A 343 7.01 12.57 12.85
CA VAL A 343 5.66 12.02 12.94
C VAL A 343 5.03 11.97 11.56
N LEU A 344 4.54 10.80 11.15
CA LEU A 344 3.84 10.60 9.87
C LEU A 344 4.61 11.06 8.61
N ALA A 345 5.94 11.20 8.70
CA ALA A 345 6.75 11.84 7.66
C ALA A 345 6.17 13.20 7.19
N ALA A 346 5.70 13.98 8.17
CA ALA A 346 4.99 15.23 8.00
C ALA A 346 5.77 16.25 7.17
N SER A 347 7.10 16.38 7.35
CA SER A 347 7.92 17.31 6.56
C SER A 347 7.86 16.97 5.07
N MET A 348 7.96 15.69 4.73
CA MET A 348 7.88 15.24 3.33
C MET A 348 6.45 15.37 2.78
N ARG A 349 5.42 15.13 3.58
CA ARG A 349 4.01 15.30 3.16
C ARG A 349 3.62 16.75 2.96
N ALA A 350 4.20 17.67 3.73
CA ALA A 350 4.06 19.10 3.51
C ALA A 350 4.61 19.46 2.12
N ILE A 351 5.85 19.06 1.80
CA ILE A 351 6.45 19.29 0.47
C ILE A 351 5.59 18.69 -0.66
N GLU A 352 4.99 17.52 -0.44
CA GLU A 352 4.10 16.87 -1.42
C GLU A 352 2.78 17.62 -1.63
N SER A 353 2.35 18.42 -0.64
CA SER A 353 1.07 19.16 -0.65
C SER A 353 1.19 20.57 -1.22
N GLY A 354 2.41 21.02 -1.52
CA GLY A 354 2.71 22.39 -2.00
C GLY A 354 3.10 23.32 -0.89
#